data_AF-A0A2H3B7H8-F1
#
_entry.id   AF-A0A2H3B7H8-F1
#
_cell.length_a   1.000
_cell.length_b   1.000
_cell.length_c   1.000
_cell.angle_alpha   90.00
_cell.angle_beta   90.00
_cell.angle_gamma   90.00
#
_symmetry.space_group_name_H-M   'P 1'
#
loop_
_entity.id
_entity.type
_entity.pdbx_description
1 polymer ?
#
loop_
_entity_poly.entity_id
_entity_poly.type
_entity_poly.pdbx_seq_one_letter_code
_entity_poly.pdbx_strand_id
1 'polypeptide(L)'
;MTRITKDSISSNSHPSHRIRQKKTQKYQTAPIVKSEPKEEQVDAIIHLHSPSPAEDLGWDHPDELDYRDASAWSKDDIIKHLVTHSFSVPGRTHRSKWATITSADGSTTVVPNVYRIPLMFVGEFMWSSLRLVLGDDKEWSEFKTGILHVSRLCKAFLDEVRRAMSEEGVGRSWRCAMFDRALARYRMGWLLSHPRYLKEFWEMYGDEEYRKDAVKSDWKRLVLKGLKGFKLDEEQIEGGVKANRWMSGLKEVRGDWIWDTNENAALPARNAQDYLESWQRTKVWRDRPAAPPISADETLPTKTHALEPCDPANLPIPPDVGCEPVAFAIPSPSPELFKLLRLKFQSQERRIASLEHEVSSLRKSERIRATISAPEHTVTFVPTPNFPEISDLDCSTSFWRNPLEQLLHMEMDMDIDEDVSVPLVKCEPEPEQVQMKAMSRLKDDTDDVASAPIKSLRKLQRMES
;
A
#
# COMPACT_ATOMS: atom_id res chain seq x y z
N MET A 1 35.54 -56.56 -46.69
CA MET A 1 37.02 -56.66 -46.56
C MET A 1 37.62 -55.33 -46.96
N THR A 2 38.78 -54.97 -46.35
CA THR A 2 39.55 -53.69 -46.38
C THR A 2 38.83 -52.46 -45.78
N ARG A 3 39.28 -51.69 -44.78
CA ARG A 3 40.53 -51.30 -44.03
C ARG A 3 40.71 -49.77 -44.13
N ILE A 4 40.42 -49.10 -43.00
CA ILE A 4 41.11 -47.98 -42.31
C ILE A 4 41.87 -46.91 -43.12
N THR A 5 41.54 -45.63 -42.84
CA THR A 5 42.41 -44.50 -42.35
C THR A 5 41.47 -43.33 -42.00
N LYS A 6 41.29 -42.86 -40.74
CA LYS A 6 42.12 -42.01 -39.86
C LYS A 6 42.70 -40.76 -40.54
N ASP A 7 42.04 -39.63 -40.29
CA ASP A 7 42.52 -38.25 -40.28
C ASP A 7 41.50 -37.41 -39.48
N SER A 8 41.79 -36.35 -38.74
CA SER A 8 42.97 -35.79 -38.09
C SER A 8 42.39 -34.70 -37.17
N ILE A 9 42.66 -34.76 -35.86
CA ILE A 9 42.19 -33.78 -34.86
C ILE A 9 43.18 -32.62 -34.84
N SER A 10 42.72 -31.40 -35.12
CA SER A 10 43.48 -30.17 -34.86
C SER A 10 42.51 -29.02 -34.59
N SER A 11 42.48 -28.58 -33.32
CA SER A 11 41.96 -27.25 -32.95
C SER A 11 42.54 -26.86 -31.60
N ASN A 12 43.76 -26.32 -31.63
CA ASN A 12 44.29 -25.44 -30.60
C ASN A 12 43.64 -24.07 -30.74
N SER A 13 42.88 -23.61 -29.74
CA SER A 13 42.51 -22.19 -29.62
C SER A 13 42.83 -21.70 -28.20
N HIS A 14 43.93 -20.95 -28.10
CA HIS A 14 44.30 -20.18 -26.93
C HIS A 14 43.32 -19.03 -26.69
N PRO A 15 42.87 -18.75 -25.44
CA PRO A 15 42.16 -17.54 -25.12
C PRO A 15 43.14 -16.36 -24.99
N SER A 16 42.91 -15.33 -25.80
CA SER A 16 43.70 -14.10 -25.82
C SER A 16 43.40 -13.23 -24.60
N HIS A 17 44.39 -13.08 -23.71
CA HIS A 17 44.37 -12.09 -22.62
C HIS A 17 44.38 -10.67 -23.21
N ARG A 18 43.27 -9.94 -23.06
CA ARG A 18 43.16 -8.53 -23.46
C ARG A 18 43.68 -7.64 -22.33
N ILE A 19 44.97 -7.31 -22.40
CA ILE A 19 45.64 -6.36 -21.51
C ILE A 19 45.09 -4.94 -21.78
N ARG A 20 44.50 -4.32 -20.77
CA ARG A 20 43.95 -2.96 -20.80
C ARG A 20 45.11 -1.96 -20.67
N GLN A 21 45.64 -1.50 -21.81
CA GLN A 21 46.64 -0.40 -21.82
C GLN A 21 45.97 0.92 -21.45
N LYS A 22 46.44 1.55 -20.35
CA LYS A 22 46.15 2.93 -19.99
C LYS A 22 46.82 3.85 -21.02
N LYS A 23 46.02 4.47 -21.89
CA LYS A 23 46.50 5.49 -22.83
C LYS A 23 46.32 6.86 -22.20
N THR A 24 47.38 7.38 -21.60
CA THR A 24 47.51 8.79 -21.22
C THR A 24 47.66 9.62 -22.50
N GLN A 25 46.56 10.18 -22.98
CA GLN A 25 46.57 11.09 -24.12
C GLN A 25 46.83 12.52 -23.61
N LYS A 26 48.10 12.94 -23.68
CA LYS A 26 48.50 14.34 -23.60
C LYS A 26 47.86 15.10 -24.77
N TYR A 27 46.95 16.02 -24.48
CA TYR A 27 46.56 17.04 -25.45
C TYR A 27 47.49 18.23 -25.31
N GLN A 28 48.28 18.44 -26.37
CA GLN A 28 49.02 19.66 -26.61
C GLN A 28 48.03 20.77 -27.03
N THR A 29 48.24 21.90 -26.40
CA THR A 29 47.67 23.23 -26.64
C THR A 29 48.02 23.74 -28.04
N ALA A 30 47.02 24.25 -28.76
CA ALA A 30 47.19 25.27 -29.79
C ALA A 30 45.98 26.24 -29.74
N PRO A 31 46.20 27.55 -29.98
CA PRO A 31 45.24 28.59 -29.66
C PRO A 31 44.20 28.73 -30.77
N ILE A 32 42.93 28.55 -30.43
CA ILE A 32 41.80 28.93 -31.30
C ILE A 32 41.19 30.21 -30.74
N VAL A 33 41.10 31.17 -31.66
CA VAL A 33 40.67 32.56 -31.52
C VAL A 33 39.28 32.65 -30.88
N LYS A 34 39.21 33.43 -29.80
CA LYS A 34 37.98 33.88 -29.14
C LYS A 34 37.14 34.72 -30.10
N SER A 35 35.90 34.30 -30.32
CA SER A 35 34.79 35.21 -30.60
C SER A 35 33.70 34.93 -29.59
N GLU A 36 33.62 35.79 -28.57
CA GLU A 36 32.58 35.83 -27.55
C GLU A 36 31.20 36.06 -28.18
N PRO A 37 30.21 35.16 -27.99
CA PRO A 37 28.82 35.57 -27.98
C PRO A 37 28.51 36.16 -26.59
N LYS A 38 28.00 37.40 -26.56
CA LYS A 38 27.54 38.09 -25.35
C LYS A 38 26.48 37.25 -24.63
N GLU A 39 26.90 36.61 -23.54
CA GLU A 39 26.12 35.76 -22.65
C GLU A 39 25.59 36.58 -21.45
N GLU A 40 25.09 37.79 -21.70
CA GLU A 40 24.69 38.76 -20.65
C GLU A 40 23.20 39.12 -20.66
N GLN A 41 22.35 38.38 -21.41
CA GLN A 41 20.91 38.71 -21.52
C GLN A 41 19.94 37.56 -21.24
N VAL A 42 20.40 36.40 -20.74
CA VAL A 42 19.50 35.27 -20.43
C VAL A 42 19.19 35.15 -18.93
N ASP A 43 20.00 35.74 -18.05
CA ASP A 43 19.76 35.71 -16.61
C ASP A 43 18.75 36.75 -16.10
N ALA A 44 18.32 37.69 -16.96
CA ALA A 44 17.32 38.69 -16.59
C ALA A 44 15.85 38.22 -16.72
N ILE A 45 15.59 37.07 -17.35
CA ILE A 45 14.21 36.59 -17.59
C ILE A 45 13.77 35.53 -16.56
N ILE A 46 14.69 34.96 -15.78
CA ILE A 46 14.37 33.89 -14.79
C ILE A 46 13.98 34.46 -13.41
N HIS A 47 14.12 35.77 -13.17
CA HIS A 47 13.82 36.39 -11.86
C HIS A 47 12.40 37.00 -11.72
N LEU A 48 11.50 36.85 -12.69
CA LEU A 48 10.16 37.45 -12.64
C LEU A 48 9.10 36.65 -11.87
N HIS A 49 9.46 35.50 -11.29
CA HIS A 49 8.58 34.75 -10.39
C HIS A 49 9.25 34.54 -9.04
N SER A 50 9.61 35.63 -8.35
CA SER A 50 9.68 35.57 -6.88
C SER A 50 8.28 35.18 -6.41
N PRO A 51 8.07 33.97 -5.86
CA PRO A 51 6.76 33.58 -5.38
C PRO A 51 6.37 34.58 -4.30
N SER A 52 5.19 35.19 -4.46
CA SER A 52 4.54 35.92 -3.37
C SER A 52 4.66 35.08 -2.09
N PRO A 53 4.98 35.68 -0.93
CA PRO A 53 5.06 34.93 0.32
C PRO A 53 3.80 34.07 0.42
N ALA A 54 4.00 32.75 0.44
CA ALA A 54 2.91 31.79 0.40
C ALA A 54 1.96 32.14 1.55
N GLU A 55 0.73 32.53 1.21
CA GLU A 55 -0.30 32.72 2.21
C GLU A 55 -0.40 31.41 3.01
N ASP A 56 -0.38 31.51 4.34
CA ASP A 56 -0.58 30.37 5.21
C ASP A 56 -2.05 29.96 5.10
N LEU A 57 -2.35 29.11 4.12
CA LEU A 57 -3.70 28.64 3.80
C LEU A 57 -4.17 27.57 4.82
N GLY A 58 -3.35 27.22 5.81
CA GLY A 58 -3.70 26.33 6.90
C GLY A 58 -4.01 24.89 6.46
N TRP A 59 -4.81 24.21 7.28
CA TRP A 59 -5.20 22.81 7.05
C TRP A 59 -6.27 22.64 5.97
N ASP A 60 -7.06 23.68 5.68
CA ASP A 60 -8.12 23.71 4.66
C ASP A 60 -7.58 24.26 3.33
N HIS A 61 -6.51 23.61 2.85
CA HIS A 61 -5.77 24.06 1.68
C HIS A 61 -6.58 23.78 0.40
N PRO A 62 -6.63 24.70 -0.59
CA PRO A 62 -7.44 24.55 -1.81
C PRO A 62 -7.03 23.35 -2.68
N ASP A 63 -5.78 22.91 -2.56
CA ASP A 63 -5.31 21.69 -3.22
C ASP A 63 -5.77 20.40 -2.51
N GLU A 64 -6.31 20.41 -1.29
CA GLU A 64 -6.89 19.19 -0.72
C GLU A 64 -8.18 18.81 -1.47
N LEU A 65 -8.39 17.50 -1.66
CA LEU A 65 -9.63 17.03 -2.26
C LEU A 65 -10.81 17.28 -1.31
N ASP A 66 -11.87 17.93 -1.78
CA ASP A 66 -13.12 18.13 -1.04
C ASP A 66 -13.58 16.85 -0.32
N TYR A 67 -13.63 16.93 1.01
CA TYR A 67 -14.18 15.86 1.83
C TYR A 67 -15.70 15.82 1.66
N ARG A 68 -16.23 14.73 1.11
CA ARG A 68 -17.68 14.52 0.97
C ARG A 68 -18.09 13.37 1.85
N ASP A 69 -19.08 13.64 2.69
CA ASP A 69 -19.69 12.62 3.52
C ASP A 69 -20.42 11.57 2.65
N ALA A 70 -20.25 10.30 3.01
CA ALA A 70 -20.88 9.17 2.35
C ALA A 70 -22.17 8.71 3.08
N SER A 71 -22.71 9.53 4.00
CA SER A 71 -23.98 9.26 4.68
C SER A 71 -25.14 9.03 3.72
N ALA A 72 -25.23 9.84 2.64
CA ALA A 72 -26.26 9.73 1.62
C ALA A 72 -26.05 8.58 0.61
N TRP A 73 -24.92 7.90 0.64
CA TRP A 73 -24.58 6.85 -0.31
C TRP A 73 -24.88 5.47 0.30
N SER A 74 -25.55 4.62 -0.48
CA SER A 74 -25.76 3.22 -0.09
C SER A 74 -24.45 2.43 -0.17
N LYS A 75 -24.40 1.27 0.49
CA LYS A 75 -23.25 0.35 0.40
C LYS A 75 -22.99 -0.04 -1.06
N ASP A 76 -24.06 -0.33 -1.79
CA ASP A 76 -24.02 -0.68 -3.21
C ASP A 76 -23.49 0.46 -4.09
N ASP A 77 -23.95 1.71 -3.88
CA ASP A 77 -23.47 2.87 -4.65
C ASP A 77 -21.97 3.11 -4.47
N ILE A 78 -21.49 2.98 -3.23
CA ILE A 78 -20.06 3.12 -2.92
C ILE A 78 -19.28 2.03 -3.65
N ILE A 79 -19.70 0.77 -3.54
CA ILE A 79 -18.98 -0.35 -4.16
C ILE A 79 -19.00 -0.26 -5.68
N LYS A 80 -20.14 0.07 -6.30
CA LYS A 80 -20.23 0.37 -7.72
C LYS A 80 -19.25 1.46 -8.14
N HIS A 81 -19.15 2.53 -7.35
CA HIS A 81 -18.17 3.59 -7.59
C HIS A 81 -16.73 3.10 -7.51
N LEU A 82 -16.38 2.30 -6.49
CA LEU A 82 -15.04 1.72 -6.34
C LEU A 82 -14.68 0.83 -7.53
N VAL A 83 -15.62 0.00 -7.98
CA VAL A 83 -15.43 -0.91 -9.13
C VAL A 83 -15.26 -0.12 -10.43
N THR A 84 -16.13 0.85 -10.70
CA THR A 84 -16.06 1.71 -11.89
C THR A 84 -14.76 2.50 -11.97
N HIS A 85 -14.22 2.94 -10.85
CA HIS A 85 -12.99 3.73 -10.79
C HIS A 85 -11.76 2.90 -10.37
N SER A 86 -11.86 1.58 -10.45
CA SER A 86 -10.71 0.70 -10.27
C SER A 86 -9.68 0.94 -11.38
N PHE A 87 -8.43 0.57 -11.11
CA PHE A 87 -7.35 0.76 -12.07
C PHE A 87 -6.27 -0.30 -11.89
N SER A 88 -5.48 -0.49 -12.94
CA SER A 88 -4.31 -1.36 -12.97
C SER A 88 -3.04 -0.52 -12.98
N VAL A 89 -2.11 -0.86 -12.09
CA VAL A 89 -0.77 -0.26 -12.06
C VAL A 89 0.22 -1.25 -12.68
N PRO A 90 1.02 -0.82 -13.68
CA PRO A 90 1.93 -1.72 -14.35
C PRO A 90 3.10 -2.13 -13.43
N GLY A 91 3.70 -3.26 -13.77
CA GLY A 91 4.96 -3.68 -13.17
C GLY A 91 6.11 -2.72 -13.45
N ARG A 92 7.28 -3.06 -12.91
CA ARG A 92 8.48 -2.27 -13.11
C ARG A 92 8.89 -2.37 -14.57
N THR A 93 8.84 -1.24 -15.26
CA THR A 93 9.41 -1.10 -16.59
C THR A 93 10.86 -0.63 -16.48
N HIS A 94 11.82 -1.46 -16.91
CA HIS A 94 13.23 -1.10 -16.90
C HIS A 94 13.45 0.19 -17.70
N ARG A 95 14.07 1.20 -17.07
CA ARG A 95 14.49 2.48 -17.69
C ARG A 95 13.38 3.44 -18.14
N SER A 96 12.11 3.08 -17.97
CA SER A 96 11.02 4.01 -18.29
C SER A 96 10.91 5.11 -17.23
N LYS A 97 10.72 6.34 -17.69
CA LYS A 97 10.41 7.50 -16.84
C LYS A 97 8.91 7.66 -16.63
N TRP A 98 8.12 6.79 -17.26
CA TRP A 98 6.66 6.83 -17.31
C TRP A 98 6.07 5.49 -16.92
N ALA A 99 4.90 5.53 -16.29
CA ALA A 99 4.07 4.36 -16.05
C ALA A 99 2.71 4.56 -16.74
N THR A 100 2.21 3.52 -17.41
CA THR A 100 0.90 3.55 -18.05
C THR A 100 -0.13 2.88 -17.15
N ILE A 101 -0.99 3.68 -16.52
CA ILE A 101 -2.08 3.21 -15.66
C ILE A 101 -3.27 2.88 -16.56
N THR A 102 -3.90 1.72 -16.35
CA THR A 102 -5.11 1.32 -17.10
C THR A 102 -6.32 1.41 -16.20
N SER A 103 -7.24 2.33 -16.48
CA SER A 103 -8.49 2.49 -15.74
C SER A 103 -9.49 1.38 -16.05
N ALA A 104 -10.49 1.21 -15.20
CA ALA A 104 -11.53 0.18 -15.34
C ALA A 104 -12.31 0.29 -16.65
N ASP A 105 -12.40 1.46 -17.27
CA ASP A 105 -13.07 1.65 -18.56
C ASP A 105 -12.23 1.22 -19.77
N GLY A 106 -10.98 0.78 -19.53
CA GLY A 106 -10.00 0.42 -20.55
C GLY A 106 -9.12 1.60 -21.01
N SER A 107 -9.40 2.82 -20.55
CA SER A 107 -8.57 3.98 -20.87
C SER A 107 -7.19 3.86 -20.23
N THR A 108 -6.18 4.41 -20.91
CA THR A 108 -4.81 4.43 -20.42
C THR A 108 -4.37 5.86 -20.12
N THR A 109 -3.67 6.02 -19.00
CA THR A 109 -3.18 7.30 -18.50
C THR A 109 -1.69 7.19 -18.25
N VAL A 110 -0.88 8.04 -18.88
CA VAL A 110 0.59 8.03 -18.73
C VAL A 110 0.98 8.98 -17.60
N VAL A 111 1.52 8.43 -16.52
CA VAL A 111 1.94 9.18 -15.32
C VAL A 111 3.46 9.16 -15.18
N PRO A 112 4.08 10.17 -14.53
CA PRO A 112 5.47 10.08 -14.13
C PRO A 112 5.71 8.83 -13.27
N ASN A 113 6.77 8.08 -13.57
CA ASN A 113 7.03 6.78 -12.92
C ASN A 113 7.20 6.89 -11.39
N VAL A 114 7.52 8.08 -10.89
CA VAL A 114 7.64 8.37 -9.46
C VAL A 114 6.31 8.22 -8.70
N TYR A 115 5.16 8.35 -9.38
CA TYR A 115 3.83 8.09 -8.79
C TYR A 115 3.43 6.62 -8.80
N ARG A 116 4.17 5.73 -9.49
CA ARG A 116 3.76 4.33 -9.69
C ARG A 116 3.58 3.57 -8.37
N ILE A 117 4.60 3.59 -7.50
CA ILE A 117 4.55 2.88 -6.22
C ILE A 117 3.57 3.55 -5.22
N PRO A 118 3.58 4.89 -5.06
CA PRO A 118 2.56 5.56 -4.25
C PRO A 118 1.14 5.20 -4.67
N LEU A 119 0.83 5.27 -5.96
CA LEU A 119 -0.51 4.97 -6.47
C LEU A 119 -0.90 3.50 -6.23
N MET A 120 0.04 2.57 -6.37
CA MET A 120 -0.17 1.15 -6.03
C MET A 120 -0.50 0.97 -4.55
N PHE A 121 0.22 1.68 -3.67
CA PHE A 121 -0.04 1.63 -2.22
C PHE A 121 -1.40 2.24 -1.86
N VAL A 122 -1.79 3.36 -2.47
CA VAL A 122 -3.11 3.97 -2.24
C VAL A 122 -4.22 3.01 -2.68
N GLY A 123 -4.03 2.32 -3.82
CA GLY A 123 -4.94 1.26 -4.26
C GLY A 123 -5.05 0.12 -3.25
N GLU A 124 -3.91 -0.42 -2.80
CA GLU A 124 -3.87 -1.48 -1.77
C GLU A 124 -4.54 -1.03 -0.47
N PHE A 125 -4.23 0.17 0.04
CA PHE A 125 -4.86 0.72 1.23
C PHE A 125 -6.39 0.79 1.10
N MET A 126 -6.90 1.28 -0.03
CA MET A 126 -8.34 1.40 -0.29
C MET A 126 -9.03 0.02 -0.30
N TRP A 127 -8.50 -0.92 -1.07
CA TRP A 127 -9.13 -2.24 -1.24
C TRP A 127 -8.96 -3.15 -0.02
N SER A 128 -7.81 -3.10 0.66
CA SER A 128 -7.63 -3.81 1.93
C SER A 128 -8.51 -3.20 3.03
N SER A 129 -8.67 -1.88 3.08
CA SER A 129 -9.61 -1.27 4.04
C SER A 129 -11.05 -1.71 3.77
N LEU A 130 -11.47 -1.72 2.51
CA LEU A 130 -12.78 -2.24 2.10
C LEU A 130 -12.97 -3.68 2.56
N ARG A 131 -12.00 -4.56 2.27
CA ARG A 131 -12.04 -5.97 2.69
C ARG A 131 -12.24 -6.15 4.19
N LEU A 132 -11.54 -5.35 5.00
CA LEU A 132 -11.60 -5.46 6.46
C LEU A 132 -12.96 -5.10 7.04
N VAL A 133 -13.65 -4.12 6.44
CA VAL A 133 -14.91 -3.59 7.00
C VAL A 133 -16.15 -4.20 6.36
N LEU A 134 -16.00 -4.92 5.24
CA LEU A 134 -17.11 -5.61 4.58
C LEU A 134 -17.52 -6.83 5.40
N GLY A 135 -18.64 -6.69 6.12
CA GLY A 135 -19.24 -7.74 6.95
C GLY A 135 -19.61 -7.25 8.36
N ASP A 136 -19.04 -6.13 8.79
CA ASP A 136 -19.41 -5.45 10.03
C ASP A 136 -20.04 -4.09 9.71
N ASP A 137 -21.35 -3.96 9.90
CA ASP A 137 -22.09 -2.73 9.57
C ASP A 137 -21.62 -1.53 10.40
N LYS A 138 -21.11 -1.75 11.62
CA LYS A 138 -20.60 -0.69 12.47
C LYS A 138 -19.28 -0.17 11.92
N GLU A 139 -18.34 -1.05 11.61
CA GLU A 139 -17.06 -0.66 11.02
C GLU A 139 -17.27 -0.06 9.63
N TRP A 140 -18.14 -0.66 8.81
CA TRP A 140 -18.56 -0.09 7.52
C TRP A 140 -19.02 1.36 7.67
N SER A 141 -19.90 1.66 8.63
CA SER A 141 -20.42 3.01 8.85
C SER A 141 -19.33 4.02 9.21
N GLU A 142 -18.29 3.60 9.93
CA GLU A 142 -17.17 4.46 10.35
C GLU A 142 -16.18 4.72 9.20
N PHE A 143 -15.91 3.71 8.37
CA PHE A 143 -14.84 3.76 7.37
C PHE A 143 -15.31 4.06 5.94
N LYS A 144 -16.60 3.89 5.61
CA LYS A 144 -17.12 4.06 4.24
C LYS A 144 -16.77 5.40 3.60
N THR A 145 -16.81 6.49 4.37
CA THR A 145 -16.48 7.83 3.87
C THR A 145 -14.99 7.96 3.54
N GLY A 146 -14.12 7.37 4.35
CA GLY A 146 -12.68 7.34 4.09
C GLY A 146 -12.34 6.53 2.84
N ILE A 147 -12.94 5.35 2.69
CA ILE A 147 -12.75 4.48 1.51
C ILE A 147 -13.22 5.20 0.24
N LEU A 148 -14.42 5.80 0.26
CA LEU A 148 -14.94 6.58 -0.86
C LEU A 148 -14.03 7.76 -1.21
N HIS A 149 -13.54 8.48 -0.20
CA HIS A 149 -12.63 9.61 -0.41
C HIS A 149 -11.33 9.17 -1.11
N VAL A 150 -10.73 8.05 -0.69
CA VAL A 150 -9.50 7.53 -1.32
C VAL A 150 -9.74 7.16 -2.80
N SER A 151 -10.90 6.57 -3.11
CA SER A 151 -11.28 6.29 -4.50
C SER A 151 -11.42 7.56 -5.33
N ARG A 152 -12.12 8.57 -4.78
CA ARG A 152 -12.26 9.88 -5.42
C ARG A 152 -10.91 10.56 -5.64
N LEU A 153 -9.97 10.41 -4.70
CA LEU A 153 -8.61 10.93 -4.82
C LEU A 153 -7.86 10.28 -5.99
N CYS A 154 -7.89 8.95 -6.10
CA CYS A 154 -7.30 8.24 -7.24
C CYS A 154 -7.95 8.64 -8.57
N LYS A 155 -9.28 8.75 -8.60
CA LYS A 155 -10.03 9.21 -9.78
C LYS A 155 -9.61 10.61 -10.18
N ALA A 156 -9.62 11.55 -9.24
CA ALA A 156 -9.29 12.96 -9.50
C ALA A 156 -7.83 13.11 -9.95
N PHE A 157 -6.89 12.35 -9.36
CA PHE A 157 -5.51 12.28 -9.84
C PHE A 157 -5.43 11.83 -11.31
N LEU A 158 -6.11 10.75 -11.68
CA LEU A 158 -6.08 10.24 -13.06
C LEU A 158 -6.81 11.18 -14.05
N ASP A 159 -7.88 11.84 -13.64
CA ASP A 159 -8.56 12.88 -14.43
C ASP A 159 -7.63 14.08 -14.68
N GLU A 160 -6.92 14.52 -13.64
CA GLU A 160 -5.98 15.64 -13.68
C GLU A 160 -4.81 15.36 -14.64
N VAL A 161 -4.25 14.14 -14.58
CA VAL A 161 -3.23 13.69 -15.54
C VAL A 161 -3.79 13.69 -16.97
N ARG A 162 -5.01 13.18 -17.17
CA ARG A 162 -5.65 13.17 -18.49
C ARG A 162 -5.86 14.57 -19.06
N ARG A 163 -6.29 15.52 -18.23
CA ARG A 163 -6.41 16.92 -18.60
C ARG A 163 -5.05 17.51 -19.00
N ALA A 164 -4.02 17.32 -18.18
CA ALA A 164 -2.67 17.78 -18.48
C ALA A 164 -2.10 17.16 -19.77
N MET A 165 -2.37 15.88 -20.04
CA MET A 165 -1.98 15.22 -21.30
C MET A 165 -2.63 15.87 -22.52
N SER A 166 -3.88 16.36 -22.40
CA SER A 166 -4.60 17.00 -23.52
C SER A 166 -4.22 18.46 -23.77
N GLU A 167 -3.78 19.18 -22.74
CA GLU A 167 -3.52 20.62 -22.82
C GLU A 167 -2.05 20.93 -23.13
N GLU A 168 -1.14 20.52 -22.25
CA GLU A 168 0.29 20.91 -22.29
C GLU A 168 1.23 19.70 -22.46
N GLY A 169 0.70 18.49 -22.29
CA GLY A 169 1.48 17.28 -22.12
C GLY A 169 1.96 17.09 -20.69
N VAL A 170 2.18 15.83 -20.31
CA VAL A 170 2.69 15.51 -18.96
C VAL A 170 4.21 15.48 -19.01
N GLY A 171 4.84 16.52 -18.48
CA GLY A 171 6.30 16.62 -18.32
C GLY A 171 6.84 15.74 -17.18
N ARG A 172 8.16 15.51 -17.15
CA ARG A 172 8.79 14.70 -16.08
C ARG A 172 8.69 15.35 -14.70
N SER A 173 8.62 16.69 -14.70
CA SER A 173 8.43 17.53 -13.52
C SER A 173 6.96 17.78 -13.21
N TRP A 174 6.02 17.18 -13.96
CA TRP A 174 4.60 17.37 -13.70
C TRP A 174 4.23 16.84 -12.31
N ARG A 175 3.42 17.60 -11.59
CA ARG A 175 2.99 17.29 -10.22
C ARG A 175 1.49 17.44 -10.09
N CYS A 176 0.90 16.64 -9.21
CA CYS A 176 -0.48 16.80 -8.77
C CYS A 176 -0.46 17.25 -7.32
N ALA A 177 -0.64 18.55 -7.07
CA ALA A 177 -0.56 19.12 -5.73
C ALA A 177 -1.51 18.40 -4.74
N MET A 178 -2.75 18.14 -5.18
CA MET A 178 -3.74 17.39 -4.41
C MET A 178 -3.28 16.00 -4.01
N PHE A 179 -2.68 15.26 -4.93
CA PHE A 179 -2.19 13.91 -4.63
C PHE A 179 -0.92 13.97 -3.75
N ASP A 180 -0.02 14.91 -4.03
CA ASP A 180 1.22 15.10 -3.26
C ASP A 180 0.96 15.42 -1.78
N ARG A 181 -0.05 16.23 -1.48
CA ARG A 181 -0.47 16.50 -0.09
C ARG A 181 -0.98 15.26 0.62
N ALA A 182 -1.80 14.45 -0.03
CA ALA A 182 -2.22 13.16 0.51
C ALA A 182 -1.02 12.22 0.73
N LEU A 183 -0.07 12.17 -0.21
CA LEU A 183 1.15 11.37 -0.09
C LEU A 183 2.05 11.83 1.07
N ALA A 184 2.14 13.13 1.33
CA ALA A 184 2.87 13.68 2.47
C ALA A 184 2.29 13.18 3.81
N ARG A 185 0.96 13.10 3.93
CA ARG A 185 0.29 12.50 5.09
C ARG A 185 0.53 10.99 5.16
N TYR A 186 0.42 10.30 4.03
CA TYR A 186 0.48 8.85 4.00
C TYR A 186 1.87 8.31 4.34
N ARG A 187 2.95 8.98 3.93
CA ARG A 187 4.31 8.59 4.34
C ARG A 187 4.53 8.68 5.85
N MET A 188 3.77 9.53 6.53
CA MET A 188 3.78 9.67 8.00
C MET A 188 2.79 8.73 8.70
N GLY A 189 2.07 7.88 7.93
CA GLY A 189 1.07 6.97 8.46
C GLY A 189 -0.26 7.63 8.80
N TRP A 190 -0.52 8.84 8.31
CA TRP A 190 -1.80 9.54 8.46
C TRP A 190 -2.70 9.26 7.25
N LEU A 191 -3.30 8.07 7.24
CA LEU A 191 -4.06 7.56 6.09
C LEU A 191 -5.51 8.05 6.02
N LEU A 192 -6.02 8.66 7.10
CA LEU A 192 -7.41 9.13 7.17
C LEU A 192 -7.51 10.56 6.66
N SER A 193 -8.53 10.84 5.84
CA SER A 193 -8.77 12.18 5.26
C SER A 193 -9.94 12.94 5.89
N HIS A 194 -10.46 12.50 7.04
CA HIS A 194 -11.49 13.27 7.73
C HIS A 194 -10.92 14.64 8.15
N PRO A 195 -11.66 15.77 8.00
CA PRO A 195 -11.15 17.12 8.28
C PRO A 195 -10.46 17.27 9.63
N ARG A 196 -11.03 16.67 10.69
CA ARG A 196 -10.38 16.61 12.02
C ARG A 196 -8.94 16.10 11.99
N TYR A 197 -8.65 15.04 11.23
CA TYR A 197 -7.31 14.46 11.15
C TYR A 197 -6.38 15.28 10.25
N LEU A 198 -6.93 15.99 9.25
CA LEU A 198 -6.15 16.94 8.45
C LEU A 198 -5.68 18.11 9.30
N LYS A 199 -6.59 18.64 10.12
CA LYS A 199 -6.30 19.69 11.10
C LYS A 199 -5.25 19.24 12.11
N GLU A 200 -5.43 18.08 12.74
CA GLU A 200 -4.45 17.51 13.68
C GLU A 200 -3.07 17.30 13.04
N PHE A 201 -3.02 16.81 11.79
CA PHE A 201 -1.76 16.64 11.06
C PHE A 201 -1.08 17.99 10.81
N TRP A 202 -1.83 18.99 10.35
CA TRP A 202 -1.30 20.32 10.08
C TRP A 202 -0.83 21.00 11.37
N GLU A 203 -1.57 20.90 12.47
CA GLU A 203 -1.13 21.45 13.77
C GLU A 203 0.17 20.81 14.26
N MET A 204 0.38 19.52 13.96
CA MET A 204 1.56 18.78 14.40
C MET A 204 2.80 19.02 13.54
N TYR A 205 2.64 19.12 12.22
CA TYR A 205 3.76 19.14 11.27
C TYR A 205 3.85 20.41 10.42
N GLY A 206 2.78 21.20 10.38
CA GLY A 206 2.67 22.42 9.61
C GLY A 206 2.91 22.25 8.11
N ASP A 207 3.15 23.38 7.45
CA ASP A 207 3.50 23.43 6.03
C ASP A 207 4.89 22.88 5.72
N GLU A 208 5.78 22.80 6.71
CA GLU A 208 7.13 22.26 6.52
C GLU A 208 7.09 20.83 5.94
N GLU A 209 6.13 20.04 6.39
CA GLU A 209 5.97 18.67 5.96
C GLU A 209 5.36 18.55 4.56
N TYR A 210 4.46 19.47 4.21
CA TYR A 210 3.86 19.59 2.87
C TYR A 210 4.83 20.18 1.83
N ARG A 211 5.80 20.99 2.25
CA ARG A 211 6.88 21.51 1.37
C ARG A 211 7.89 20.43 0.97
N LYS A 212 7.98 19.33 1.73
CA LYS A 212 8.85 18.21 1.38
C LYS A 212 8.28 17.47 0.18
N ASP A 213 9.18 17.08 -0.72
CA ASP A 213 8.79 16.33 -1.91
C ASP A 213 8.37 14.90 -1.54
N ALA A 214 7.07 14.70 -1.31
CA ALA A 214 6.51 13.41 -0.89
C ALA A 214 6.87 12.28 -1.87
N VAL A 215 6.97 12.59 -3.15
CA VAL A 215 7.22 11.66 -4.25
C VAL A 215 8.70 11.21 -4.31
N LYS A 216 9.64 12.01 -3.79
CA LYS A 216 11.06 11.63 -3.65
C LYS A 216 11.34 10.71 -2.46
N SER A 217 10.35 10.45 -1.60
CA SER A 217 10.52 9.50 -0.51
C SER A 217 10.79 8.09 -1.06
N ASP A 218 11.49 7.26 -0.28
CA ASP A 218 11.74 5.86 -0.64
C ASP A 218 10.47 5.01 -0.45
N TRP A 219 9.52 5.19 -1.36
CA TRP A 219 8.23 4.51 -1.34
C TRP A 219 8.39 3.00 -1.41
N LYS A 220 9.38 2.46 -2.14
CA LYS A 220 9.62 1.00 -2.19
C LYS A 220 9.89 0.47 -0.79
N ARG A 221 10.80 1.10 -0.03
CA ARG A 221 11.08 0.69 1.35
C ARG A 221 9.89 0.90 2.29
N LEU A 222 9.19 2.03 2.17
CA LEU A 222 8.04 2.34 3.04
C LEU A 222 6.92 1.32 2.88
N VAL A 223 6.54 0.98 1.65
CA VAL A 223 5.42 0.07 1.38
C VAL A 223 5.76 -1.39 1.65
N LEU A 224 7.03 -1.79 1.48
CA LEU A 224 7.52 -3.12 1.89
C LEU A 224 7.55 -3.28 3.41
N LYS A 225 7.99 -2.25 4.13
CA LYS A 225 7.96 -2.22 5.60
C LYS A 225 6.52 -2.25 6.14
N GLY A 226 5.61 -1.66 5.38
CA GLY A 226 4.21 -1.51 5.71
C GLY A 226 3.94 -0.23 6.48
N LEU A 227 2.85 0.44 6.12
CA LEU A 227 2.35 1.65 6.74
C LEU A 227 1.03 1.31 7.44
N LYS A 228 1.01 1.39 8.78
CA LYS A 228 -0.17 1.06 9.60
C LYS A 228 -0.76 -0.34 9.34
N GLY A 229 0.09 -1.30 8.98
CA GLY A 229 -0.33 -2.68 8.70
C GLY A 229 -0.67 -2.96 7.23
N PHE A 230 -0.73 -1.94 6.39
CA PHE A 230 -0.87 -2.08 4.93
C PHE A 230 0.51 -2.18 4.31
N LYS A 231 0.78 -3.25 3.56
CA LYS A 231 2.06 -3.49 2.90
C LYS A 231 1.82 -3.97 1.46
N LEU A 232 2.80 -3.72 0.60
CA LEU A 232 2.87 -4.33 -0.72
C LEU A 232 3.96 -5.39 -0.70
N ASP A 233 3.73 -6.49 -1.41
CA ASP A 233 4.75 -7.52 -1.62
C ASP A 233 5.68 -7.14 -2.78
N GLU A 234 6.91 -7.68 -2.77
CA GLU A 234 7.87 -7.40 -3.84
C GLU A 234 7.34 -7.84 -5.22
N GLU A 235 6.59 -8.94 -5.28
CA GLU A 235 5.93 -9.39 -6.50
C GLU A 235 4.91 -8.38 -7.04
N GLN A 236 4.16 -7.70 -6.17
CA GLN A 236 3.23 -6.64 -6.59
C GLN A 236 4.01 -5.43 -7.12
N ILE A 237 5.11 -5.05 -6.47
CA ILE A 237 5.93 -3.90 -6.86
C ILE A 237 6.62 -4.16 -8.21
N GLU A 238 7.14 -5.35 -8.44
CA GLU A 238 7.86 -5.71 -9.66
C GLU A 238 6.91 -6.12 -10.79
N GLY A 239 5.87 -6.91 -10.50
CA GLY A 239 4.90 -7.42 -11.48
C GLY A 239 3.72 -6.48 -11.78
N GLY A 240 3.45 -5.53 -10.89
CA GLY A 240 2.29 -4.64 -10.97
C GLY A 240 1.05 -5.29 -10.36
N VAL A 241 -0.04 -4.52 -10.34
CA VAL A 241 -1.33 -5.00 -9.85
C VAL A 241 -2.43 -4.61 -10.81
N LYS A 242 -3.17 -5.63 -11.26
CA LYS A 242 -4.32 -5.48 -12.14
C LYS A 242 -5.58 -5.17 -11.35
N ALA A 243 -6.53 -4.48 -11.99
CA ALA A 243 -7.81 -4.12 -11.37
C ALA A 243 -8.58 -5.34 -10.83
N ASN A 244 -8.55 -6.47 -11.55
CA ASN A 244 -9.22 -7.70 -11.13
C ASN A 244 -8.63 -8.29 -9.84
N ARG A 245 -7.32 -8.12 -9.60
CA ARG A 245 -6.66 -8.59 -8.38
C ARG A 245 -7.13 -7.82 -7.16
N TRP A 246 -7.39 -6.52 -7.31
CA TRP A 246 -7.93 -5.69 -6.22
C TRP A 246 -9.30 -6.16 -5.75
N MET A 247 -10.15 -6.60 -6.68
CA MET A 247 -11.53 -6.98 -6.41
C MET A 247 -11.70 -8.49 -6.17
N SER A 248 -10.58 -9.22 -6.07
CA SER A 248 -10.60 -10.67 -5.90
C SER A 248 -11.25 -11.05 -4.57
N GLY A 249 -12.38 -11.75 -4.64
CA GLY A 249 -13.19 -12.14 -3.48
C GLY A 249 -14.38 -11.22 -3.20
N LEU A 250 -14.47 -10.05 -3.84
CA LEU A 250 -15.64 -9.18 -3.70
C LEU A 250 -16.82 -9.73 -4.50
N LYS A 251 -17.91 -10.08 -3.81
CA LYS A 251 -19.09 -10.70 -4.41
C LYS A 251 -20.37 -10.05 -3.89
N GLU A 252 -21.38 -9.97 -4.74
CA GLU A 252 -22.73 -9.62 -4.32
C GLU A 252 -23.53 -10.91 -4.06
N VAL A 253 -24.06 -11.02 -2.84
CA VAL A 253 -24.88 -12.15 -2.39
C VAL A 253 -26.20 -11.59 -1.86
N ARG A 254 -27.29 -11.94 -2.54
CA ARG A 254 -28.67 -11.56 -2.15
C ARG A 254 -28.87 -10.04 -1.96
N GLY A 255 -28.17 -9.21 -2.73
CA GLY A 255 -28.30 -7.74 -2.65
C GLY A 255 -27.38 -7.07 -1.62
N ASP A 256 -26.53 -7.84 -0.93
CA ASP A 256 -25.47 -7.29 -0.10
C ASP A 256 -24.09 -7.69 -0.64
N TRP A 257 -23.10 -6.87 -0.32
CA TRP A 257 -21.73 -7.10 -0.76
C TRP A 257 -20.90 -7.71 0.37
N ILE A 258 -20.25 -8.83 0.06
CA ILE A 258 -19.39 -9.54 0.99
C ILE A 258 -18.01 -9.76 0.37
N TRP A 259 -17.00 -9.88 1.23
CA TRP A 259 -15.70 -10.38 0.81
C TRP A 259 -15.61 -11.87 1.11
N ASP A 260 -15.69 -12.70 0.08
CA ASP A 260 -15.60 -14.14 0.21
C ASP A 260 -14.14 -14.58 0.10
N THR A 261 -13.56 -14.95 1.24
CA THR A 261 -12.22 -15.55 1.32
C THR A 261 -12.23 -17.05 1.02
N ASN A 262 -13.41 -17.68 0.97
CA ASN A 262 -13.56 -19.11 0.74
C ASN A 262 -14.00 -19.36 -0.70
N GLU A 263 -13.08 -19.83 -1.54
CA GLU A 263 -13.38 -20.20 -2.94
C GLU A 263 -14.49 -21.27 -3.07
N ASN A 264 -14.79 -22.01 -1.99
CA ASN A 264 -15.69 -23.16 -2.00
C ASN A 264 -17.15 -22.87 -1.58
N ALA A 265 -17.54 -21.63 -1.27
CA ALA A 265 -18.91 -21.34 -0.86
C ALA A 265 -19.88 -21.33 -2.07
N ALA A 266 -20.70 -22.37 -2.18
CA ALA A 266 -21.59 -22.65 -3.31
C ALA A 266 -22.84 -21.74 -3.43
N LEU A 267 -22.83 -20.53 -2.86
CA LEU A 267 -23.95 -19.60 -3.05
C LEU A 267 -23.89 -18.99 -4.45
N PRO A 268 -25.02 -18.85 -5.15
CA PRO A 268 -25.08 -18.10 -6.40
C PRO A 268 -24.76 -16.64 -6.11
N ALA A 269 -23.51 -16.27 -6.37
CA ALA A 269 -22.93 -14.97 -6.10
C ALA A 269 -22.33 -14.43 -7.39
N ARG A 270 -22.51 -13.14 -7.64
CA ARG A 270 -21.91 -12.49 -8.80
C ARG A 270 -20.66 -11.75 -8.37
N ASN A 271 -19.53 -11.99 -9.04
CA ASN A 271 -18.27 -11.36 -8.66
C ASN A 271 -18.28 -9.89 -9.12
N ALA A 272 -17.60 -9.02 -8.38
CA ALA A 272 -17.37 -7.64 -8.78
C ALA A 272 -16.73 -7.53 -10.17
N GLN A 273 -15.91 -8.52 -10.55
CA GLN A 273 -15.33 -8.61 -11.90
C GLN A 273 -16.40 -8.76 -13.00
N ASP A 274 -17.42 -9.60 -12.78
CA ASP A 274 -18.51 -9.80 -13.73
C ASP A 274 -19.36 -8.53 -13.91
N TYR A 275 -19.44 -7.74 -12.84
CA TYR A 275 -20.04 -6.41 -12.86
C TYR A 275 -19.19 -5.43 -13.67
N LEU A 276 -17.88 -5.39 -13.41
CA LEU A 276 -16.96 -4.52 -14.14
C LEU A 276 -16.99 -4.82 -15.65
N GLU A 277 -16.93 -6.08 -16.05
CA GLU A 277 -16.95 -6.47 -17.47
C GLU A 277 -18.30 -6.16 -18.15
N SER A 278 -19.39 -6.28 -17.40
CA SER A 278 -20.73 -5.90 -17.88
C SER A 278 -20.83 -4.39 -18.05
N TRP A 279 -20.35 -3.63 -17.07
CA TRP A 279 -20.29 -2.17 -17.13
C TRP A 279 -19.35 -1.67 -18.22
N GLN A 280 -18.18 -2.29 -18.43
CA GLN A 280 -17.26 -1.96 -19.51
C GLN A 280 -17.94 -2.06 -20.88
N ARG A 281 -18.71 -3.13 -21.10
CA ARG A 281 -19.42 -3.40 -22.35
C ARG A 281 -20.61 -2.47 -22.59
N THR A 282 -21.34 -2.11 -21.54
CA THR A 282 -22.63 -1.43 -21.67
C THR A 282 -22.62 0.03 -21.24
N LYS A 283 -21.60 0.43 -20.47
CA LYS A 283 -21.48 1.70 -19.75
C LYS A 283 -22.66 2.00 -18.82
N VAL A 284 -23.45 0.99 -18.50
CA VAL A 284 -24.63 1.08 -17.63
C VAL A 284 -24.52 0.00 -16.56
N TRP A 285 -24.68 0.40 -15.30
CA TRP A 285 -24.90 -0.53 -14.21
C TRP A 285 -26.30 -1.12 -14.41
N ARG A 286 -26.40 -2.28 -15.07
CA ARG A 286 -27.69 -2.94 -15.20
C ARG A 286 -28.13 -3.38 -13.81
N ASP A 287 -29.35 -2.99 -13.46
CA ASP A 287 -30.07 -3.63 -12.37
C ASP A 287 -30.11 -5.13 -12.62
N ARG A 288 -30.03 -5.88 -11.53
CA ARG A 288 -30.10 -7.33 -11.51
C ARG A 288 -31.20 -7.77 -12.50
N PRO A 289 -30.89 -8.61 -13.52
CA PRO A 289 -31.96 -9.15 -14.35
C PRO A 289 -32.96 -9.78 -13.38
N ALA A 290 -34.20 -9.29 -13.42
CA ALA A 290 -35.26 -9.76 -12.53
C ALA A 290 -35.15 -11.28 -12.52
N ALA A 291 -34.94 -11.86 -11.33
CA ALA A 291 -34.79 -13.30 -11.21
C ALA A 291 -35.91 -13.93 -12.05
N PRO A 292 -35.60 -14.89 -12.94
CA PRO A 292 -36.62 -15.47 -13.79
C PRO A 292 -37.78 -15.85 -12.87
N PRO A 293 -39.02 -15.43 -13.18
CA PRO A 293 -40.15 -15.68 -12.31
C PRO A 293 -40.08 -17.15 -11.97
N ILE A 294 -39.90 -17.48 -10.69
CA ILE A 294 -39.83 -18.85 -10.22
C ILE A 294 -41.15 -19.44 -10.71
N SER A 295 -41.08 -20.25 -11.76
CA SER A 295 -42.25 -20.85 -12.38
C SER A 295 -42.97 -21.58 -11.26
N ALA A 296 -44.12 -21.05 -10.87
CA ALA A 296 -44.98 -21.58 -9.82
C ALA A 296 -45.70 -22.85 -10.31
N ASP A 297 -44.95 -23.77 -10.92
CA ASP A 297 -45.45 -24.96 -11.57
C ASP A 297 -44.69 -26.18 -11.04
N GLU A 298 -44.75 -26.35 -9.72
CA GLU A 298 -44.58 -27.65 -9.10
C GLU A 298 -45.74 -27.84 -8.12
N THR A 299 -46.87 -28.24 -8.71
CA THR A 299 -48.09 -28.67 -8.04
C THR A 299 -47.80 -29.86 -7.12
N LEU A 300 -47.46 -29.60 -5.86
CA LEU A 300 -47.61 -30.56 -4.77
C LEU A 300 -49.11 -30.63 -4.38
N PRO A 301 -49.74 -31.83 -4.37
CA PRO A 301 -51.17 -31.97 -4.17
C PRO A 301 -51.52 -31.71 -2.71
N THR A 302 -51.95 -30.48 -2.41
CA THR A 302 -52.46 -30.13 -1.09
C THR A 302 -53.95 -30.43 -1.04
N LYS A 303 -54.30 -31.43 -0.22
CA LYS A 303 -55.65 -31.86 0.11
C LYS A 303 -56.50 -30.67 0.56
N THR A 304 -57.61 -30.50 -0.15
CA THR A 304 -58.72 -29.60 0.12
C THR A 304 -59.28 -29.82 1.53
N HIS A 305 -59.18 -28.80 2.39
CA HIS A 305 -60.14 -28.58 3.46
C HIS A 305 -60.76 -27.20 3.25
N ALA A 306 -62.01 -27.23 2.79
CA ALA A 306 -62.87 -26.07 2.63
C ALA A 306 -63.35 -25.60 4.01
N LEU A 307 -63.15 -24.30 4.32
CA LEU A 307 -63.96 -23.56 5.27
C LEU A 307 -64.14 -22.12 4.79
N GLU A 308 -65.43 -21.83 4.56
CA GLU A 308 -66.22 -20.60 4.54
C GLU A 308 -65.70 -19.22 4.10
N PRO A 309 -66.55 -18.45 3.38
CA PRO A 309 -66.33 -17.05 3.03
C PRO A 309 -66.83 -16.11 4.15
N CYS A 310 -66.02 -15.11 4.51
CA CYS A 310 -66.46 -13.95 5.30
C CYS A 310 -66.50 -12.70 4.42
N ASP A 311 -67.64 -12.00 4.51
CA ASP A 311 -68.02 -10.77 3.82
C ASP A 311 -67.07 -9.57 4.06
N PRO A 312 -67.05 -8.57 3.14
CA PRO A 312 -66.34 -7.32 3.32
C PRO A 312 -67.29 -6.19 3.74
N ALA A 313 -67.19 -5.71 4.98
CA ALA A 313 -67.71 -4.39 5.34
C ALA A 313 -66.95 -3.79 6.52
N ASN A 314 -66.63 -2.50 6.38
CA ASN A 314 -66.12 -1.56 7.39
C ASN A 314 -64.59 -1.50 7.59
N LEU A 315 -63.96 -0.63 6.79
CA LEU A 315 -62.71 0.03 7.16
C LEU A 315 -63.04 1.44 7.72
N PRO A 316 -62.64 1.78 8.95
CA PRO A 316 -62.69 3.15 9.45
C PRO A 316 -61.47 3.95 8.96
N ILE A 317 -61.75 5.23 8.69
CA ILE A 317 -60.81 6.30 8.34
C ILE A 317 -59.80 6.48 9.50
N PRO A 318 -58.48 6.61 9.24
CA PRO A 318 -57.51 6.88 10.30
C PRO A 318 -57.52 8.38 10.69
N PRO A 319 -57.34 8.72 11.98
CA PRO A 319 -57.15 10.10 12.39
C PRO A 319 -55.72 10.55 12.10
N ASP A 320 -55.64 11.81 11.70
CA ASP A 320 -54.44 12.63 11.54
C ASP A 320 -53.69 12.72 12.87
N VAL A 321 -52.47 12.16 12.93
CA VAL A 321 -51.60 12.19 14.12
C VAL A 321 -50.37 13.02 13.77
N GLY A 322 -50.30 14.21 14.36
CA GLY A 322 -49.17 15.12 14.28
C GLY A 322 -47.88 14.49 14.85
N CYS A 323 -46.81 14.59 14.07
CA CYS A 323 -45.46 14.20 14.46
C CYS A 323 -44.83 15.27 15.37
N GLU A 324 -44.74 14.99 16.66
CA GLU A 324 -43.77 15.61 17.58
C GLU A 324 -42.45 14.79 17.55
N PRO A 325 -41.27 15.43 17.65
CA PRO A 325 -39.98 14.76 17.55
C PRO A 325 -39.65 14.02 18.86
N VAL A 326 -39.80 12.69 18.87
CA VAL A 326 -39.34 11.85 19.98
C VAL A 326 -37.82 11.69 19.88
N ALA A 327 -37.09 12.28 20.82
CA ALA A 327 -35.67 12.06 21.03
C ALA A 327 -35.41 10.57 21.36
N PHE A 328 -34.77 9.86 20.43
CA PHE A 328 -34.31 8.48 20.66
C PHE A 328 -33.15 8.49 21.66
N ALA A 329 -33.45 8.20 22.93
CA ALA A 329 -32.45 7.86 23.92
C ALA A 329 -31.79 6.52 23.52
N ILE A 330 -30.54 6.59 23.07
CA ILE A 330 -29.72 5.42 22.76
C ILE A 330 -29.49 4.65 24.08
N PRO A 331 -29.90 3.37 24.21
CA PRO A 331 -29.70 2.62 25.42
C PRO A 331 -28.18 2.43 25.66
N SER A 332 -27.72 2.90 26.81
CA SER A 332 -26.32 2.78 27.22
C SER A 332 -25.88 1.31 27.19
N PRO A 333 -24.72 0.97 26.61
CA PRO A 333 -24.27 -0.41 26.50
C PRO A 333 -24.14 -1.07 27.88
N SER A 334 -24.75 -2.25 28.01
CA SER A 334 -24.81 -3.01 29.26
C SER A 334 -23.41 -3.25 29.85
N PRO A 335 -23.19 -2.96 31.15
CA PRO A 335 -21.90 -3.16 31.81
C PRO A 335 -21.44 -4.63 31.81
N GLU A 336 -22.35 -5.58 31.57
CA GLU A 336 -22.01 -7.01 31.46
C GLU A 336 -21.25 -7.34 30.17
N LEU A 337 -21.50 -6.62 29.07
CA LEU A 337 -20.76 -6.83 27.82
C LEU A 337 -19.28 -6.44 27.99
N PHE A 338 -19.01 -5.35 28.70
CA PHE A 338 -17.63 -4.91 28.97
C PHE A 338 -16.88 -5.90 29.87
N LYS A 339 -17.55 -6.49 30.87
CA LYS A 339 -16.96 -7.55 31.70
C LYS A 339 -16.59 -8.78 30.87
N LEU A 340 -17.48 -9.22 29.98
CA LEU A 340 -17.23 -10.37 29.11
C LEU A 340 -16.06 -10.12 28.14
N LEU A 341 -16.01 -8.93 27.54
CA LEU A 341 -14.91 -8.53 26.65
C LEU A 341 -13.58 -8.46 27.39
N ARG A 342 -13.56 -7.95 28.62
CA ARG A 342 -12.36 -7.90 29.47
C ARG A 342 -11.85 -9.30 29.82
N LEU A 343 -12.76 -10.23 30.12
CA LEU A 343 -12.40 -11.64 30.39
C LEU A 343 -11.80 -12.32 29.16
N LYS A 344 -12.39 -12.13 27.98
CA LYS A 344 -11.83 -12.67 26.73
C LYS A 344 -10.45 -12.09 26.42
N PHE A 345 -10.25 -10.80 26.67
CA PHE A 345 -8.96 -10.15 26.46
C PHE A 345 -7.88 -10.72 27.40
N GLN A 346 -8.18 -10.88 28.68
CA GLN A 346 -7.25 -11.49 29.65
C GLN A 346 -6.93 -12.96 29.32
N SER A 347 -7.89 -13.70 28.77
CA SER A 347 -7.66 -15.07 28.32
C SER A 347 -6.69 -15.12 27.14
N GLN A 348 -6.83 -14.20 26.17
CA GLN A 348 -5.90 -14.08 25.04
C GLN A 348 -4.50 -13.68 25.48
N GLU A 349 -4.35 -12.73 26.41
CA GLU A 349 -3.04 -12.34 26.93
C GLU A 349 -2.29 -13.50 27.59
N ARG A 350 -2.99 -14.33 28.38
CA ARG A 350 -2.39 -15.55 28.97
C ARG A 350 -1.96 -16.56 27.92
N ARG A 351 -2.74 -16.73 26.85
CA ARG A 351 -2.38 -17.63 25.75
C ARG A 351 -1.13 -17.15 25.01
N ILE A 352 -1.02 -15.84 24.75
CA ILE A 352 0.17 -15.25 24.12
C ILE A 352 1.40 -15.45 24.99
N ALA A 353 1.32 -15.14 26.29
CA ALA A 353 2.43 -15.35 27.23
C ALA A 353 2.89 -16.81 27.31
N SER A 354 1.95 -17.77 27.24
CA SER A 354 2.26 -19.20 27.20
C SER A 354 3.04 -19.59 25.94
N LEU A 355 2.63 -19.08 24.78
CA LEU A 355 3.30 -19.35 23.50
C LEU A 355 4.70 -18.72 23.44
N GLU A 356 4.86 -17.50 23.95
CA GLU A 356 6.17 -16.83 24.04
C GLU A 356 7.16 -17.60 24.92
N HIS A 357 6.67 -18.19 26.02
CA HIS A 357 7.47 -19.06 26.87
C HIS A 357 7.88 -20.36 26.16
N GLU A 358 6.97 -20.99 25.42
CA GLU A 358 7.25 -22.21 24.66
C GLU A 358 8.29 -21.98 23.56
N VAL A 359 8.16 -20.91 22.78
CA VAL A 359 9.14 -20.51 21.76
C VAL A 359 10.52 -20.24 22.38
N SER A 360 10.55 -19.59 23.54
CA SER A 360 11.80 -19.34 24.28
C SER A 360 12.46 -20.63 24.75
N SER A 361 11.67 -21.61 25.22
CA SER A 361 12.13 -22.94 25.61
C SER A 361 12.72 -23.71 24.42
N LEU A 362 12.04 -23.69 23.27
CA LEU A 362 12.51 -24.35 22.05
C LEU A 362 13.85 -23.78 21.58
N ARG A 363 13.98 -22.45 21.54
CA ARG A 363 15.26 -21.79 21.18
C ARG A 363 16.40 -22.15 22.14
N LYS A 364 16.10 -22.31 23.42
CA LYS A 364 17.10 -22.74 24.41
C LYS A 364 17.53 -24.19 24.17
N SER A 365 16.59 -25.07 23.84
CA SER A 365 16.89 -26.47 23.52
C SER A 365 17.73 -26.63 22.24
N GLU A 366 17.46 -25.79 21.24
CA GLU A 366 18.20 -25.78 19.97
C GLU A 366 19.66 -25.35 20.16
N ARG A 367 19.92 -24.33 20.99
CA ARG A 367 21.29 -23.94 21.36
C ARG A 367 22.06 -25.05 22.07
N ILE A 368 21.39 -25.80 22.96
CA ILE A 368 22.01 -26.94 23.64
C ILE A 368 22.34 -28.05 22.63
N ARG A 369 21.43 -28.35 21.69
CA ARG A 369 21.66 -29.36 20.65
C ARG A 369 22.80 -28.99 19.71
N ALA A 370 22.94 -27.70 19.37
CA ALA A 370 24.05 -27.19 18.57
C ALA A 370 25.41 -27.31 19.28
N THR A 371 25.43 -27.40 20.62
CA THR A 371 26.67 -27.51 21.41
C THR A 371 27.12 -28.98 21.59
N ILE A 372 26.25 -29.96 21.31
CA ILE A 372 26.51 -31.40 21.57
C ILE A 372 26.86 -32.18 20.29
N SER A 373 26.93 -31.53 19.12
CA SER A 373 27.38 -32.19 17.88
C SER A 373 28.90 -32.38 17.87
N ALA A 374 29.34 -33.56 18.32
CA ALA A 374 30.64 -34.18 18.06
C ALA A 374 30.47 -35.35 17.06
N PRO A 375 31.56 -35.85 16.43
CA PRO A 375 31.57 -36.23 15.03
C PRO A 375 31.11 -37.67 14.77
N GLU A 376 30.34 -37.90 13.71
CA GLU A 376 30.11 -39.26 13.20
C GLU A 376 30.33 -39.38 11.68
N HIS A 377 31.31 -40.24 11.38
CA HIS A 377 31.28 -41.35 10.43
C HIS A 377 30.50 -41.16 9.11
N THR A 378 31.29 -41.01 8.04
CA THR A 378 30.87 -41.03 6.64
C THR A 378 30.37 -42.41 6.20
N VAL A 379 29.10 -42.48 5.78
CA VAL A 379 28.56 -43.57 4.95
C VAL A 379 28.74 -43.18 3.47
N THR A 380 29.50 -43.99 2.75
CA THR A 380 29.89 -43.75 1.35
C THR A 380 28.72 -44.02 0.39
N PHE A 381 28.33 -42.98 -0.34
CA PHE A 381 27.37 -43.04 -1.44
C PHE A 381 28.13 -43.43 -2.73
N VAL A 382 27.65 -44.44 -3.48
CA VAL A 382 28.25 -44.87 -4.76
C VAL A 382 27.40 -44.34 -5.93
N PRO A 383 27.90 -43.41 -6.76
CA PRO A 383 27.17 -42.88 -7.92
C PRO A 383 27.23 -43.81 -9.14
N THR A 384 26.19 -43.77 -9.97
CA THR A 384 26.04 -44.47 -11.25
C THR A 384 26.86 -43.84 -12.40
N PRO A 385 27.22 -44.61 -13.45
CA PRO A 385 28.34 -44.35 -14.36
C PRO A 385 28.21 -43.18 -15.37
N ASN A 386 27.25 -42.25 -15.19
CA ASN A 386 27.07 -41.08 -16.08
C ASN A 386 27.13 -39.73 -15.35
N PHE A 387 27.59 -39.68 -14.10
CA PHE A 387 27.88 -38.42 -13.42
C PHE A 387 29.26 -37.92 -13.88
N PRO A 388 29.42 -36.64 -14.28
CA PRO A 388 30.72 -36.10 -14.67
C PRO A 388 31.73 -36.26 -13.53
N GLU A 389 32.91 -36.80 -13.86
CA GLU A 389 33.99 -37.07 -12.92
C GLU A 389 34.48 -35.77 -12.26
N ILE A 390 34.37 -35.71 -10.93
CA ILE A 390 34.80 -34.58 -10.08
C ILE A 390 36.31 -34.32 -10.17
N SER A 391 37.07 -35.24 -10.78
CA SER A 391 38.49 -35.10 -11.10
C SER A 391 38.79 -34.11 -12.24
N ASP A 392 37.77 -33.54 -12.89
CA ASP A 392 37.97 -32.43 -13.83
C ASP A 392 38.38 -31.15 -13.06
N LEU A 393 39.69 -30.86 -13.12
CA LEU A 393 40.36 -29.82 -12.34
C LEU A 393 39.84 -28.39 -12.66
N ASP A 394 39.21 -28.23 -13.83
CA ASP A 394 38.61 -26.96 -14.27
C ASP A 394 37.17 -26.75 -13.76
N CYS A 395 36.45 -27.82 -13.37
CA CYS A 395 35.09 -27.70 -12.81
C CYS A 395 35.07 -27.38 -11.31
N SER A 396 36.10 -27.82 -10.55
CA SER A 396 36.09 -27.71 -9.08
C SER A 396 36.64 -26.39 -8.53
N THR A 397 37.34 -25.58 -9.33
CA THR A 397 38.08 -24.41 -8.83
C THR A 397 37.43 -23.06 -9.10
N SER A 398 36.51 -22.94 -10.07
CA SER A 398 35.88 -21.67 -10.45
C SER A 398 34.51 -21.44 -9.82
N PHE A 399 33.75 -22.51 -9.54
CA PHE A 399 32.34 -22.37 -9.15
C PHE A 399 32.13 -22.14 -7.64
N TRP A 400 33.04 -22.64 -6.78
CA TRP A 400 32.77 -22.71 -5.33
C TRP A 400 33.66 -21.85 -4.45
N ARG A 401 34.58 -21.05 -5.01
CA ARG A 401 35.63 -20.46 -4.18
C ARG A 401 35.30 -19.19 -3.42
N ASN A 402 34.20 -18.46 -3.66
CA ASN A 402 33.77 -17.39 -2.73
C ASN A 402 32.42 -16.69 -3.05
N PRO A 403 31.27 -17.35 -2.85
CA PRO A 403 29.98 -16.66 -2.98
C PRO A 403 29.63 -15.76 -1.77
N LEU A 404 30.26 -15.96 -0.60
CA LEU A 404 29.94 -15.23 0.63
C LEU A 404 30.87 -14.03 0.91
N GLU A 405 32.14 -14.07 0.51
CA GLU A 405 33.01 -12.87 0.61
C GLU A 405 32.60 -11.77 -0.37
N GLN A 406 32.01 -12.09 -1.52
CA GLN A 406 31.47 -11.08 -2.45
C GLN A 406 30.20 -10.41 -1.94
N LEU A 407 29.42 -11.05 -1.06
CA LEU A 407 28.22 -10.45 -0.47
C LEU A 407 28.56 -9.53 0.70
N LEU A 408 29.66 -9.79 1.41
CA LEU A 408 30.14 -8.99 2.55
C LEU A 408 31.12 -7.87 2.14
N HIS A 409 31.74 -7.93 0.96
CA HIS A 409 32.59 -6.86 0.42
C HIS A 409 31.87 -5.81 -0.44
N MET A 410 30.55 -5.90 -0.62
CA MET A 410 29.77 -4.84 -1.28
C MET A 410 29.22 -3.76 -0.34
N GLU A 411 29.50 -3.83 0.97
CA GLU A 411 29.01 -2.86 1.97
C GLU A 411 30.08 -1.86 2.50
N MET A 412 31.30 -1.83 1.96
CA MET A 412 32.29 -0.81 2.31
C MET A 412 32.99 -0.29 1.07
N ASP A 413 32.45 0.78 0.48
CA ASP A 413 33.18 1.80 -0.29
C ASP A 413 32.21 2.98 -0.53
N MET A 414 31.88 3.65 0.56
CA MET A 414 31.52 5.06 0.51
C MET A 414 32.62 5.81 1.24
N ASP A 415 33.59 6.29 0.47
CA ASP A 415 34.53 7.31 0.88
C ASP A 415 33.72 8.54 1.33
N ILE A 416 33.61 8.73 2.64
CA ILE A 416 33.28 10.00 3.25
C ILE A 416 34.62 10.69 3.46
N ASP A 417 34.87 11.73 2.67
CA ASP A 417 35.94 12.70 2.93
C ASP A 417 35.69 13.34 4.30
N GLU A 418 36.43 12.91 5.33
CA GLU A 418 36.57 13.64 6.59
C GLU A 418 37.93 14.36 6.61
N ASP A 419 37.91 15.60 6.13
CA ASP A 419 38.91 16.63 6.42
C ASP A 419 38.31 17.56 7.50
N VAL A 420 38.42 17.20 8.78
CA VAL A 420 38.33 18.19 9.88
C VAL A 420 39.30 17.80 11.01
N SER A 421 40.41 18.54 11.05
CA SER A 421 41.36 18.55 12.17
C SER A 421 40.83 19.44 13.30
N VAL A 422 40.65 18.92 14.52
CA VAL A 422 40.69 19.74 15.76
C VAL A 422 41.28 18.93 16.93
N PRO A 423 42.23 19.49 17.70
CA PRO A 423 42.99 18.73 18.70
C PRO A 423 42.27 18.59 20.05
N LEU A 424 42.59 17.46 20.69
CA LEU A 424 42.25 17.05 22.04
C LEU A 424 43.00 17.90 23.09
N VAL A 425 42.27 18.65 23.92
CA VAL A 425 42.76 19.16 25.21
C VAL A 425 41.77 18.77 26.29
N LYS A 426 42.23 17.95 27.24
CA LYS A 426 41.58 17.68 28.52
C LYS A 426 41.70 18.91 29.42
N CYS A 427 40.61 19.26 30.12
CA CYS A 427 40.57 19.43 31.57
C CYS A 427 39.16 19.86 32.03
N GLU A 428 38.56 19.05 32.90
CA GLU A 428 37.57 19.45 33.91
C GLU A 428 38.22 20.43 34.92
N PRO A 429 37.47 21.30 35.63
CA PRO A 429 36.60 20.84 36.72
C PRO A 429 35.30 21.63 37.03
N GLU A 430 34.37 20.90 37.63
CA GLU A 430 33.40 21.22 38.72
C GLU A 430 32.43 22.45 38.69
N PRO A 431 31.31 22.36 39.45
CA PRO A 431 30.06 23.03 39.13
C PRO A 431 29.78 24.25 40.03
N GLU A 432 29.17 25.29 39.45
CA GLU A 432 28.54 26.36 40.23
C GLU A 432 27.06 26.54 39.90
N GLN A 433 26.33 26.75 40.98
CA GLN A 433 24.89 26.88 41.13
C GLN A 433 24.34 28.04 40.31
N VAL A 434 23.29 27.81 39.52
CA VAL A 434 22.39 28.89 39.10
C VAL A 434 20.94 28.50 39.34
N GLN A 435 20.34 29.35 40.16
CA GLN A 435 18.97 29.46 40.64
C GLN A 435 17.87 29.00 39.67
N MET A 436 17.01 28.10 40.15
CA MET A 436 15.61 28.07 39.72
C MET A 436 14.85 29.23 40.37
N LYS A 437 14.28 30.10 39.54
CA LYS A 437 13.19 31.00 39.95
C LYS A 437 12.02 30.88 38.98
N ALA A 438 11.00 30.18 39.49
CA ALA A 438 9.58 30.55 39.49
C ALA A 438 9.00 31.25 38.25
N MET A 439 8.14 30.52 37.54
CA MET A 439 6.78 30.97 37.23
C MET A 439 5.83 29.78 37.40
N SER A 440 5.22 29.70 38.58
CA SER A 440 3.98 28.99 38.84
C SER A 440 2.85 30.00 38.68
N ARG A 441 1.84 29.67 37.86
CA ARG A 441 0.38 29.94 38.02
C ARG A 441 -0.31 30.11 36.66
N LEU A 442 -0.97 29.05 36.19
CA LEU A 442 -2.41 29.11 35.96
C LEU A 442 -2.98 27.71 36.23
N LYS A 443 -3.98 27.67 37.10
CA LYS A 443 -4.73 26.47 37.50
C LYS A 443 -5.84 26.19 36.49
N ASP A 444 -6.05 24.89 36.29
CA ASP A 444 -7.31 24.15 36.18
C ASP A 444 -8.49 24.82 35.46
N ASP A 445 -8.89 24.22 34.33
CA ASP A 445 -10.20 23.54 34.18
C ASP A 445 -10.46 23.33 32.69
N THR A 446 -10.38 22.09 32.19
CA THR A 446 -11.27 21.53 31.14
C THR A 446 -10.88 20.09 30.76
N ASP A 447 -11.75 19.16 31.15
CA ASP A 447 -12.30 18.04 30.37
C ASP A 447 -11.38 17.11 29.56
N ASP A 448 -11.38 15.85 30.01
CA ASP A 448 -11.27 14.59 29.26
C ASP A 448 -10.96 14.71 27.75
N VAL A 449 -9.69 14.89 27.42
CA VAL A 449 -9.19 14.59 26.07
C VAL A 449 -9.07 13.08 25.94
N ALA A 450 -10.14 12.48 25.42
CA ALA A 450 -10.15 11.12 24.91
C ALA A 450 -8.97 10.93 23.95
N SER A 451 -7.97 10.16 24.40
CA SER A 451 -6.89 9.67 23.56
C SER A 451 -7.48 8.90 22.35
N ALA A 452 -7.01 9.29 21.16
CA ALA A 452 -7.42 8.87 19.82
C ALA A 452 -7.74 7.36 19.63
N PRO A 453 -8.52 6.99 18.59
CA PRO A 453 -8.91 5.61 18.26
C PRO A 453 -7.74 4.83 17.63
N ILE A 454 -6.64 4.66 18.36
CA ILE A 454 -5.49 3.81 17.97
C ILE A 454 -5.82 2.31 18.19
N LYS A 455 -6.91 2.01 18.90
CA LYS A 455 -7.29 0.66 19.33
C LYS A 455 -8.25 -0.08 18.38
N SER A 456 -8.96 0.58 17.45
CA SER A 456 -9.92 -0.14 16.58
C SER A 456 -9.22 -0.89 15.45
N LEU A 457 -8.26 -0.26 14.74
CA LEU A 457 -7.55 -0.91 13.62
C LEU A 457 -6.59 -2.04 14.02
N ARG A 458 -5.98 -2.00 15.21
CA ARG A 458 -5.12 -3.10 15.70
C ARG A 458 -5.90 -4.38 16.04
N LYS A 459 -7.21 -4.28 16.20
CA LYS A 459 -8.07 -5.42 16.57
C LYS A 459 -8.44 -6.29 15.37
N LEU A 460 -8.45 -5.71 14.17
CA LEU A 460 -8.81 -6.38 12.92
C LEU A 460 -7.76 -7.41 12.45
N GLN A 461 -6.46 -7.16 12.64
CA GLN A 461 -5.42 -8.08 12.17
C GLN A 461 -5.20 -9.33 13.05
N ARG A 462 -5.71 -9.36 14.29
CA ARG A 462 -5.55 -10.55 15.15
C ARG A 462 -6.52 -11.69 14.83
N MET A 463 -7.36 -11.55 13.81
CA MET A 463 -8.34 -12.56 13.40
C MET A 463 -7.95 -13.37 12.16
N GLU A 464 -6.86 -13.01 11.46
CA GLU A 464 -6.43 -13.69 10.21
C GLU A 464 -4.97 -14.20 10.24
N SER A 465 -4.39 -14.44 11.41
CA SER A 465 -3.05 -15.05 11.55
C SER A 465 -3.08 -16.36 12.32
#